data_AF-A0A817T8D5-F1
#
_entry.id   AF-A0A817T8D5-F1
#
_cell.length_a   1.000
_cell.length_b   1.000
_cell.length_c   1.000
_cell.angle_alpha   90.00
_cell.angle_beta   90.00
_cell.angle_gamma   90.00
#
_symmetry.space_group_name_H-M   'P 1'
#
loop_
_entity.id
_entity.type
_entity.pdbx_description
1 polymer ?
#
loop_
_entity_poly.entity_id
_entity_poly.type
_entity_poly.pdbx_seq_one_letter_code
_entity_poly.pdbx_strand_id
1 'polypeptide(L)'
;MLGEKIRIIGIYASESKSWNWKDLTNLIFNKCIILGDFNVDMNNDTQSSEALLQWTDACSLAPCIPDAATSLASNRTIDYALSNGVPLSIQTYEGGSSSDHKRILSTLSCGRDEKVRGKNTHWDVISLFLSYVFKYWQEVWAEGNLNEAYKEYVSFLSLLISRCTVDFLLNKYQIALPNTTRNFFQS
;
A
#
# COMPACT_ATOMS: atom_id res chain seq x y z
N MET A 1 -18.99 -3.31 12.30
CA MET A 1 -18.05 -2.34 12.91
C MET A 1 -17.31 -1.63 11.79
N LEU A 2 -17.38 -0.30 11.71
CA LEU A 2 -16.57 0.46 10.75
C LEU A 2 -15.09 0.17 11.02
N GLY A 3 -14.33 -0.11 9.95
CA GLY A 3 -12.93 -0.51 10.03
C GLY A 3 -12.07 0.50 10.79
N GLU A 4 -11.57 0.07 11.94
CA GLU A 4 -10.63 0.86 12.73
C GLU A 4 -9.34 1.05 11.93
N LYS A 5 -8.90 2.30 11.79
CA LYS A 5 -7.70 2.65 11.02
C LYS A 5 -6.46 2.36 11.87
N ILE A 6 -5.52 1.62 11.29
CA ILE A 6 -4.19 1.42 11.87
C ILE A 6 -3.24 2.41 11.20
N ARG A 7 -2.48 3.15 12.00
CA ARG A 7 -1.43 4.06 11.48
C ARG A 7 -0.09 3.34 11.48
N ILE A 8 0.61 3.38 10.35
CA ILE A 8 1.95 2.80 10.20
C ILE A 8 2.93 3.95 9.97
N ILE A 9 4.00 4.00 10.75
CA ILE A 9 5.01 5.07 10.74
C ILE A 9 6.36 4.42 10.52
N GLY A 10 7.08 4.83 9.48
CA GLY A 10 8.48 4.43 9.25
C GLY A 10 9.43 5.46 9.84
N ILE A 11 10.46 5.02 10.55
CA ILE A 11 11.51 5.90 11.09
C ILE A 11 12.92 5.44 10.69
N TYR A 12 13.84 6.39 10.69
CA TYR A 12 15.28 6.13 10.61
C TYR A 12 15.98 7.09 11.58
N ALA A 13 16.38 6.57 12.75
CA ALA A 13 16.99 7.35 13.80
C ALA A 13 18.51 7.30 13.71
N SER A 14 19.11 8.13 12.86
CA SER A 14 20.57 8.11 12.63
C SER A 14 21.38 8.23 13.93
N GLU A 15 22.37 7.35 14.10
CA GLU A 15 23.36 7.35 15.20
C GLU A 15 24.13 8.68 15.33
N SER A 16 24.29 9.42 14.23
CA SER A 16 25.03 10.69 14.20
C SER A 16 24.27 11.89 14.80
N LYS A 17 23.01 11.72 15.20
CA LYS A 17 22.14 12.81 15.68
C LYS A 17 21.53 12.47 17.03
N SER A 18 21.38 13.49 17.87
CA SER A 18 20.55 13.38 19.07
C SER A 18 19.06 13.34 18.67
N TRP A 19 18.39 12.26 19.05
CA TRP A 19 16.96 12.09 18.82
C TRP A 19 16.15 12.46 20.06
N ASN A 20 15.08 13.22 19.85
CA ASN A 20 14.09 13.49 20.87
C ASN A 20 12.79 12.76 20.52
N TRP A 21 12.57 11.61 21.15
CA TRP A 21 11.39 10.77 20.89
C TRP A 21 10.07 11.51 21.11
N LYS A 22 10.07 12.53 21.99
CA LYS A 22 8.88 13.36 22.26
C LYS A 22 8.37 14.08 21.02
N ASP A 23 9.20 14.32 20.02
CA ASP A 23 8.79 14.97 18.77
C ASP A 23 7.84 14.10 17.94
N LEU A 24 7.81 12.78 18.18
CA LEU A 24 6.91 11.83 17.53
C LEU A 24 5.56 11.66 18.27
N THR A 25 5.41 12.25 19.46
CA THR A 25 4.24 12.03 20.34
C THR A 25 2.91 12.39 19.66
N ASN A 26 2.90 13.46 18.86
CA ASN A 26 1.71 13.89 18.12
C ASN A 26 1.30 12.92 16.99
N LEU A 27 2.16 11.98 16.62
CA LEU A 27 1.89 10.97 15.61
C LEU A 27 1.27 9.70 16.19
N ILE A 28 1.26 9.55 17.53
CA ILE A 28 0.77 8.36 18.23
C ILE A 28 -0.76 8.37 18.31
N PHE A 29 -1.36 7.23 17.98
CA PHE A 29 -2.81 7.01 17.97
C PHE A 29 -3.14 5.71 18.69
N ASN A 30 -4.40 5.51 19.07
CA ASN A 30 -4.85 4.29 19.77
C ASN A 30 -4.48 2.98 19.06
N LYS A 31 -4.39 3.00 17.72
CA LYS A 31 -3.90 1.87 16.91
C LYS A 31 -2.79 2.34 15.99
N CYS A 32 -1.54 2.15 16.40
CA CYS A 32 -0.39 2.51 15.59
C CYS A 32 0.77 1.52 15.71
N ILE A 33 1.59 1.52 14.67
CA ILE A 33 2.86 0.80 14.58
C ILE A 33 3.91 1.79 14.11
N ILE A 34 5.02 1.89 14.83
CA ILE A 34 6.22 2.62 14.44
C ILE A 34 7.29 1.58 14.16
N LEU A 35 7.86 1.54 12.96
CA LEU A 35 8.89 0.57 12.59
C LEU A 35 10.07 1.25 11.90
N GLY A 36 11.24 0.64 12.03
CA GLY A 36 12.44 1.08 11.32
C GLY A 36 13.69 0.88 12.13
N ASP A 37 14.74 1.59 11.72
CA ASP A 37 16.03 1.61 12.42
C ASP A 37 15.98 2.67 13.52
N PHE A 38 16.07 2.23 14.78
CA PHE A 38 16.10 3.10 15.95
C PHE A 38 17.53 3.46 16.36
N ASN A 39 18.57 2.79 15.83
CA ASN A 39 19.96 2.81 16.33
C ASN A 39 20.11 2.65 17.85
N VAL A 40 19.11 2.05 18.51
CA VAL A 40 19.08 1.79 19.95
C VAL A 40 18.80 0.31 20.17
N ASP A 41 19.80 -0.41 20.66
CA ASP A 41 19.66 -1.78 21.13
C ASP A 41 19.13 -1.75 22.56
N MET A 42 17.92 -2.28 22.75
CA MET A 42 17.23 -2.21 24.05
C MET A 42 17.96 -2.94 25.18
N ASN A 43 18.79 -3.94 24.84
CA ASN A 43 19.52 -4.74 25.83
C ASN A 43 20.92 -4.22 26.08
N ASN A 44 21.53 -3.55 25.11
CA ASN A 44 22.94 -3.16 25.14
C ASN A 44 23.16 -1.66 25.37
N ASP A 45 22.23 -0.78 25.01
CA ASP A 45 22.41 0.68 25.06
C ASP A 45 21.68 1.33 26.25
N THR A 46 22.09 1.00 27.48
CA THR A 46 21.37 1.33 28.73
C THR A 46 20.74 2.73 28.79
N GLN A 47 21.50 3.78 28.45
CA GLN A 47 21.00 5.16 28.56
C GLN A 47 19.99 5.51 27.45
N SER A 48 20.29 5.12 26.21
CA SER A 48 19.43 5.41 25.05
C SER A 48 18.17 4.55 25.08
N SER A 49 18.28 3.30 25.54
CA SER A 49 17.15 2.39 25.72
C SER A 49 16.23 2.88 26.84
N GLU A 50 16.78 3.35 27.97
CA GLU A 50 15.96 3.91 29.05
C GLU A 50 15.16 5.14 28.59
N ALA A 51 15.80 6.06 27.87
CA ALA A 51 15.11 7.25 27.33
C ALA A 51 14.01 6.89 26.32
N LEU A 52 14.27 5.89 25.46
CA LEU A 52 13.27 5.38 24.53
C LEU A 52 12.12 4.71 25.29
N LEU A 53 12.41 3.82 26.23
CA LEU A 53 11.41 3.08 27.00
C LEU A 53 10.52 3.99 27.84
N GLN A 54 11.08 5.01 28.49
CA GLN A 54 10.28 6.02 29.20
C GLN A 54 9.28 6.73 28.29
N TRP A 55 9.70 7.06 27.05
CA TRP A 55 8.79 7.66 26.08
C TRP A 55 7.76 6.67 25.56
N THR A 56 8.13 5.42 25.30
CA THR A 56 7.18 4.38 24.85
C THR A 56 6.13 4.10 25.91
N ASP A 57 6.53 4.02 27.18
CA ASP A 57 5.62 3.82 28.32
C ASP A 57 4.64 4.99 28.43
N ALA A 58 5.12 6.23 28.32
CA ALA A 58 4.27 7.42 28.31
C ALA A 58 3.26 7.44 27.16
N CYS A 59 3.58 6.76 26.05
CA CYS A 59 2.73 6.67 24.85
C CYS A 59 1.94 5.35 24.75
N SER A 60 2.04 4.46 25.75
CA SER A 60 1.46 3.10 25.71
C SER A 60 1.89 2.29 24.47
N LEU A 61 3.14 2.46 24.05
CA LEU A 61 3.75 1.71 22.96
C LEU A 61 4.52 0.51 23.54
N ALA A 62 4.20 -0.69 23.07
CA ALA A 62 4.92 -1.91 23.40
C ALA A 62 6.01 -2.20 22.35
N PRO A 63 7.25 -2.49 22.75
CA PRO A 63 8.30 -2.90 21.81
C PRO A 63 8.05 -4.31 21.26
N CYS A 64 8.27 -4.46 19.95
CA CYS A 64 8.16 -5.70 19.20
C CYS A 64 9.55 -6.01 18.62
N ILE A 65 10.38 -6.72 19.39
CA ILE A 65 11.78 -6.99 19.07
C ILE A 65 11.90 -8.34 18.33
N PRO A 66 12.68 -8.44 17.25
CA PRO A 66 12.94 -9.71 16.59
C PRO A 66 13.89 -10.60 17.41
N ASP A 67 13.83 -11.91 17.19
CA ASP A 67 14.63 -12.90 17.93
C ASP A 67 16.13 -12.90 17.57
N ALA A 68 16.56 -12.10 16.59
CA ALA A 68 17.93 -12.05 16.11
C ALA A 68 18.38 -10.64 15.76
N ALA A 69 19.70 -10.43 15.79
CA ALA A 69 20.33 -9.16 15.42
C ALA A 69 19.97 -8.73 14.00
N THR A 70 19.73 -7.44 13.84
CA THR A 70 19.31 -6.84 12.57
C THR A 70 20.45 -6.11 11.87
N SER A 71 21.42 -5.56 12.61
CA SER A 71 22.65 -5.01 12.01
C SER A 71 23.69 -6.11 11.82
N LEU A 72 24.12 -6.34 10.58
CA LEU A 72 25.18 -7.31 10.26
C LEU A 72 26.57 -6.82 10.68
N ALA A 73 26.80 -5.51 10.66
CA ALA A 73 28.08 -4.90 10.99
C ALA A 73 28.37 -4.92 12.49
N SER A 74 27.36 -4.62 13.31
CA SER A 74 27.51 -4.46 14.76
C SER A 74 26.93 -5.62 15.57
N ASN A 75 26.22 -6.56 14.93
CA ASN A 75 25.49 -7.65 15.59
C ASN A 75 24.52 -7.14 16.68
N ARG A 76 23.94 -5.95 16.47
CA ARG A 76 22.96 -5.30 17.37
C ARG A 76 21.54 -5.48 16.84
N THR A 77 20.58 -5.43 17.76
CA THR A 77 19.15 -5.45 17.43
C THR A 77 18.60 -4.03 17.50
N ILE A 78 18.75 -3.30 16.38
CA ILE A 78 18.41 -1.87 16.29
C ILE A 78 17.23 -1.58 15.36
N ASP A 79 16.82 -2.57 14.56
CA ASP A 79 15.63 -2.51 13.72
C ASP A 79 14.50 -3.30 14.36
N TYR A 80 13.41 -2.62 14.71
CA TYR A 80 12.24 -3.25 15.32
C TYR A 80 11.00 -2.41 15.10
N ALA A 81 9.90 -2.73 15.79
CA ALA A 81 8.75 -1.86 15.87
C ALA A 81 8.30 -1.59 17.31
N LEU A 82 7.50 -0.55 17.44
CA LEU A 82 6.74 -0.19 18.62
C LEU A 82 5.26 -0.18 18.24
N SER A 83 4.39 -0.80 19.04
CA SER A 83 2.97 -0.94 18.71
C SER A 83 2.06 -0.51 19.84
N ASN A 84 0.94 0.13 19.52
CA ASN A 84 -0.15 0.42 20.44
C ASN A 84 -1.46 -0.10 19.86
N GLY A 85 -2.25 -0.82 20.67
CA GLY A 85 -3.57 -1.33 20.30
C GLY A 85 -3.61 -2.32 19.14
N VAL A 86 -2.45 -2.84 18.71
CA VAL A 86 -2.29 -3.77 17.59
C VAL A 86 -1.28 -4.85 17.98
N PRO A 87 -1.68 -6.13 18.09
CA PRO A 87 -0.74 -7.21 18.31
C PRO A 87 0.15 -7.37 17.06
N LEU A 88 1.46 -7.37 17.27
CA LEU A 88 2.45 -7.46 16.21
C LEU A 88 3.56 -8.42 16.62
N SER A 89 3.87 -9.39 15.76
CA SER A 89 5.10 -10.18 15.89
C SER A 89 6.06 -9.81 14.78
N ILE A 90 7.36 -9.80 15.08
CA ILE A 90 8.40 -9.44 14.11
C ILE A 90 9.45 -10.55 14.09
N GLN A 91 9.94 -10.87 12.90
CA GLN A 91 11.02 -11.83 12.69
C GLN A 91 12.07 -11.24 11.75
N THR A 92 13.33 -11.67 11.88
CA THR A 92 14.35 -11.39 10.88
C THR A 92 14.11 -12.24 9.63
N TYR A 93 14.42 -11.68 8.46
CA TYR A 93 14.43 -12.39 7.19
C TYR A 93 15.86 -12.80 6.84
N GLU A 94 16.09 -14.10 6.76
CA GLU A 94 17.42 -14.68 6.52
C GLU A 94 17.77 -14.83 5.02
N GLY A 95 16.93 -14.33 4.10
CA GLY A 95 17.25 -14.34 2.68
C GLY A 95 18.36 -13.35 2.31
N GLY A 96 19.04 -13.59 1.18
CA GLY A 96 20.13 -12.74 0.71
C GLY A 96 19.72 -11.27 0.53
N SER A 97 20.57 -10.37 1.04
CA SER A 97 20.44 -8.91 0.93
C SER A 97 21.83 -8.33 0.66
N SER A 98 21.89 -7.26 -0.13
CA SER A 98 23.13 -6.46 -0.30
C SER A 98 23.28 -5.36 0.76
N SER A 99 22.32 -5.25 1.69
CA SER A 99 22.36 -4.31 2.81
C SER A 99 23.13 -4.92 3.98
N ASP A 100 23.76 -4.05 4.75
CA ASP A 100 24.32 -4.26 6.07
C ASP A 100 23.26 -4.46 7.19
N HIS A 101 21.98 -4.35 6.86
CA HIS A 101 20.86 -4.70 7.75
C HIS A 101 20.07 -5.91 7.22
N LYS A 102 19.68 -6.80 8.14
CA LYS A 102 18.67 -7.82 7.89
C LYS A 102 17.30 -7.17 7.81
N ARG A 103 16.50 -7.59 6.83
CA ARG A 103 15.11 -7.16 6.74
C ARG A 103 14.33 -7.74 7.91
N ILE A 104 13.40 -6.95 8.46
CA ILE A 104 12.41 -7.44 9.41
C ILE A 104 11.08 -7.67 8.71
N LEU A 105 10.36 -8.71 9.11
CA LEU A 105 9.06 -9.07 8.57
C LEU A 105 8.02 -9.09 9.69
N SER A 106 6.82 -8.64 9.36
CA SER A 106 5.66 -8.75 10.22
C SER A 106 4.40 -8.95 9.39
N THR A 107 3.40 -9.61 9.97
CA THR A 107 2.10 -9.81 9.33
C THR A 107 1.03 -9.09 10.13
N LEU A 108 0.23 -8.28 9.43
CA LEU A 108 -0.91 -7.58 9.99
C LEU A 108 -2.21 -8.12 9.40
N SER A 109 -3.08 -8.69 10.23
CA SER A 109 -4.42 -9.07 9.80
C SER A 109 -5.28 -7.82 9.64
N CYS A 110 -5.64 -7.47 8.40
CA CYS A 110 -6.55 -6.38 8.11
C CYS A 110 -7.81 -6.90 7.39
N GLY A 111 -8.97 -6.38 7.78
CA GLY A 111 -10.20 -6.58 7.01
C GLY A 111 -10.09 -5.82 5.71
N ARG A 112 -10.05 -6.53 4.58
CA ARG A 112 -10.00 -5.90 3.25
C ARG A 112 -11.43 -5.60 2.80
N ASP A 113 -11.81 -4.32 2.80
CA ASP A 113 -13.07 -3.89 2.17
C ASP A 113 -12.82 -3.72 0.67
N GLU A 114 -12.71 -4.84 -0.05
CA GLU A 114 -12.59 -4.81 -1.51
C GLU A 114 -13.91 -4.33 -2.12
N LYS A 115 -13.94 -3.05 -2.51
CA LYS A 115 -14.94 -2.55 -3.43
C LYS A 115 -14.61 -3.05 -4.84
N VAL A 116 -14.87 -4.33 -5.10
CA VAL A 116 -14.73 -4.88 -6.46
C VAL A 116 -15.72 -4.17 -7.37
N ARG A 117 -15.20 -3.39 -8.31
CA ARG A 117 -16.00 -2.72 -9.34
C ARG A 117 -16.01 -3.59 -10.58
N GLY A 118 -17.20 -3.94 -11.04
CA GLY A 118 -17.40 -4.48 -12.38
C GLY A 118 -17.37 -3.35 -13.40
N LYS A 119 -16.99 -3.69 -14.63
CA LYS A 119 -17.06 -2.80 -15.78
C LYS A 119 -17.93 -3.43 -16.85
N ASN A 120 -18.83 -2.65 -17.44
CA ASN A 120 -19.56 -3.06 -18.62
C ASN A 120 -19.36 -2.01 -19.72
N THR A 121 -18.75 -2.41 -20.82
CA THR A 121 -18.54 -1.56 -21.99
C THR A 121 -19.63 -1.86 -23.01
N HIS A 122 -20.39 -0.84 -23.41
CA HIS A 122 -21.46 -0.97 -24.40
C HIS A 122 -20.87 -1.01 -25.81
N TRP A 123 -20.34 -2.16 -26.21
CA TRP A 123 -19.67 -2.34 -27.51
C TRP A 123 -20.55 -2.01 -28.71
N ASP A 124 -21.86 -2.28 -28.65
CA ASP A 124 -22.79 -1.94 -29.75
C ASP A 124 -22.85 -0.43 -30.02
N VAL A 125 -22.79 0.38 -28.95
CA VAL A 125 -22.76 1.85 -29.07
C VAL A 125 -21.44 2.32 -29.69
N ILE A 126 -20.33 1.69 -29.27
CA ILE A 126 -19.00 1.96 -29.85
C ILE A 126 -19.01 1.64 -31.35
N SER A 127 -19.47 0.44 -31.71
CA SER A 127 -19.53 -0.01 -33.11
C SER A 127 -20.39 0.91 -33.98
N LEU A 128 -21.57 1.30 -33.49
CA LEU A 128 -22.43 2.26 -34.18
C LEU A 128 -21.72 3.59 -34.37
N PHE A 129 -21.13 4.14 -33.31
CA PHE A 129 -20.46 5.44 -33.39
C PHE A 129 -19.25 5.42 -34.34
N LEU A 130 -18.44 4.36 -34.29
CA LEU A 130 -17.34 4.16 -35.22
C LEU A 130 -17.79 4.12 -36.68
N SER A 131 -18.95 3.51 -36.96
CA SER A 131 -19.50 3.50 -38.32
C SER A 131 -19.85 4.92 -38.82
N TYR A 132 -20.33 5.80 -37.92
CA TYR A 132 -20.65 7.18 -38.27
C TYR A 132 -19.41 8.06 -38.50
N VAL A 133 -18.36 7.88 -37.70
CA VAL A 133 -17.13 8.69 -37.81
C VAL A 133 -16.09 8.09 -38.76
N PHE A 134 -16.37 6.92 -39.35
CA PHE A 134 -15.42 6.21 -40.21
C PHE A 134 -14.90 7.10 -41.35
N LYS A 135 -15.81 7.75 -42.08
CA LYS A 135 -15.45 8.61 -43.21
C LYS A 135 -14.57 9.79 -42.81
N TYR A 136 -14.87 10.42 -41.67
CA TYR A 136 -14.07 11.51 -41.13
C TYR A 136 -12.61 11.05 -40.88
N TRP A 137 -12.43 9.89 -40.23
CA TRP A 137 -11.09 9.38 -39.97
C TRP A 137 -10.35 8.95 -41.24
N GLN A 138 -11.06 8.48 -42.27
CA GLN A 138 -10.46 8.22 -43.59
C GLN A 138 -9.92 9.49 -44.24
N GLU A 139 -10.67 10.60 -44.16
CA GLU A 139 -10.25 11.90 -44.70
C GLU A 139 -9.03 12.44 -43.94
N VAL A 140 -9.05 12.40 -42.61
CA VAL A 140 -7.90 12.80 -41.77
C VAL A 140 -6.64 11.97 -42.07
N TRP A 141 -6.79 10.66 -42.31
CA TRP A 141 -5.65 9.80 -42.68
C TRP A 141 -5.07 10.14 -44.07
N ALA A 142 -5.92 10.61 -44.99
CA ALA A 142 -5.52 10.96 -46.36
C ALA A 142 -4.76 12.29 -46.45
N GLU A 143 -4.85 13.15 -45.43
CA GLU A 143 -4.13 14.44 -45.35
C GLU A 143 -2.61 14.29 -45.11
N GLY A 144 -2.12 13.07 -44.86
CA GLY A 144 -0.70 12.73 -44.91
C GLY A 144 0.08 12.93 -43.60
N ASN A 145 -0.53 13.50 -42.55
CA ASN A 145 0.08 13.59 -41.22
C ASN A 145 -0.27 12.36 -40.36
N LEU A 146 0.21 11.20 -40.78
CA LEU A 146 -0.17 9.89 -40.22
C LEU A 146 0.13 9.74 -38.72
N ASN A 147 1.23 10.31 -38.24
CA ASN A 147 1.65 10.20 -36.84
C ASN A 147 0.72 10.98 -35.90
N GLU A 148 0.28 12.16 -36.32
CA GLU A 148 -0.63 13.00 -35.55
C GLU A 148 -2.06 12.43 -35.62
N ALA A 149 -2.52 12.07 -36.82
CA ALA A 149 -3.80 11.40 -37.03
C ALA A 149 -3.94 10.12 -36.18
N TYR A 150 -2.90 9.29 -36.11
CA TYR A 150 -2.90 8.09 -35.28
C TYR A 150 -3.01 8.39 -33.78
N LYS A 151 -2.26 9.39 -33.28
CA LYS A 151 -2.32 9.79 -31.86
C LYS A 151 -3.69 10.32 -31.48
N GLU A 152 -4.29 11.14 -32.35
CA GLU A 152 -5.63 11.66 -32.14
C GLU A 152 -6.67 10.55 -32.19
N TYR A 153 -6.56 9.62 -33.14
CA TYR A 153 -7.45 8.47 -33.25
C TYR A 153 -7.41 7.56 -32.02
N VAL A 154 -6.22 7.25 -31.50
CA VAL A 154 -6.07 6.47 -30.25
C VAL A 154 -6.68 7.20 -29.07
N SER A 155 -6.48 8.52 -28.97
CA SER A 155 -7.08 9.34 -27.91
C SER A 155 -8.60 9.35 -28.00
N PHE A 156 -9.13 9.50 -29.21
CA PHE A 156 -10.55 9.39 -29.51
C PHE A 156 -11.13 8.03 -29.10
N LEU A 157 -10.50 6.92 -29.49
CA LEU A 157 -10.94 5.57 -29.11
C LEU A 157 -10.94 5.37 -27.60
N SER A 158 -9.90 5.82 -26.92
CA SER A 158 -9.80 5.74 -25.45
C SER A 158 -10.93 6.50 -24.77
N LEU A 159 -11.24 7.72 -25.24
CA LEU A 159 -12.34 8.52 -24.74
C LEU A 159 -13.70 7.88 -25.03
N LEU A 160 -13.89 7.32 -26.23
CA LEU A 160 -15.12 6.63 -26.61
C LEU A 160 -15.36 5.40 -25.72
N ILE A 161 -14.35 4.56 -25.54
CA ILE A 161 -14.42 3.39 -24.64
C ILE A 161 -14.75 3.84 -23.22
N SER A 162 -14.08 4.87 -22.72
CA SER A 162 -14.33 5.41 -21.38
C SER A 162 -15.78 5.90 -21.20
N ARG A 163 -16.30 6.64 -22.18
CA ARG A 163 -17.70 7.14 -22.17
C ARG A 163 -18.73 6.04 -22.30
N CYS A 164 -18.41 4.96 -23.00
CA CYS A 164 -19.28 3.79 -23.17
C CYS A 164 -19.09 2.72 -22.09
N THR A 165 -18.20 2.94 -21.12
CA THR A 165 -17.97 2.01 -20.00
C THR A 165 -18.66 2.50 -18.75
N VAL A 166 -19.54 1.66 -18.20
CA VAL A 166 -20.19 1.90 -16.91
C VAL A 166 -19.47 1.08 -15.84
N ASP A 167 -18.94 1.77 -14.83
CA ASP A 167 -18.44 1.14 -13.61
C ASP A 167 -19.61 0.89 -12.64
N PHE A 168 -19.66 -0.30 -12.05
CA PHE A 168 -20.68 -0.63 -11.05
C PHE A 168 -20.10 -1.46 -9.90
N LEU A 169 -20.71 -1.37 -8.71
CA LEU A 169 -20.31 -2.19 -7.57
C LEU A 169 -20.83 -3.62 -7.76
N LEU A 170 -19.93 -4.59 -7.91
CA LEU A 170 -20.32 -6.01 -8.10
C LEU A 170 -21.19 -6.52 -6.95
N ASN A 171 -20.87 -6.13 -5.71
CA ASN A 171 -21.58 -6.56 -4.51
C ASN A 171 -23.07 -6.16 -4.52
N LYS A 172 -23.44 -5.07 -5.23
CA LYS A 172 -24.84 -4.62 -5.34
C LYS A 172 -25.66 -5.48 -6.30
N TYR A 173 -25.02 -6.10 -7.29
CA TYR A 173 -25.68 -6.87 -8.35
C TYR A 173 -25.46 -8.38 -8.26
N GLN A 174 -24.65 -8.87 -7.31
CA GLN A 174 -24.40 -10.30 -7.09
C GLN A 174 -25.68 -11.13 -6.93
N ILE A 175 -26.71 -10.56 -6.30
CA ILE A 175 -28.01 -11.24 -6.08
C ILE A 175 -28.76 -11.44 -7.41
N ALA A 176 -28.57 -10.54 -8.38
CA ALA A 176 -29.19 -10.61 -9.71
C ALA A 176 -28.42 -11.48 -10.71
N LEU A 177 -27.18 -11.89 -10.39
CA LEU A 177 -26.40 -12.79 -11.24
C LEU A 177 -26.83 -14.25 -11.06
N PRO A 178 -26.85 -15.06 -12.14
CA PRO A 178 -27.05 -16.51 -12.06
C PRO A 178 -26.03 -17.18 -11.11
N ASN A 179 -26.46 -18.25 -10.42
CA ASN A 179 -25.63 -18.93 -9.41
C ASN A 179 -24.25 -19.38 -9.93
N THR A 180 -24.16 -19.82 -11.18
CA THR A 180 -22.89 -20.23 -11.82
C THR A 180 -21.89 -19.09 -11.91
N THR A 181 -22.35 -17.89 -12.29
CA THR A 181 -21.53 -16.69 -12.35
C THR A 181 -21.17 -16.16 -10.97
N ARG A 182 -22.09 -16.28 -10.00
CA ARG A 182 -21.85 -15.85 -8.61
C ARG A 182 -20.71 -16.63 -7.96
N ASN A 183 -20.63 -17.95 -8.17
CA ASN A 183 -19.59 -18.80 -7.60
C ASN A 183 -18.19 -18.50 -8.16
N PHE A 184 -18.08 -18.01 -9.41
CA PHE A 184 -16.81 -17.65 -10.03
C PHE A 184 -16.16 -16.39 -9.42
N PHE A 185 -16.97 -15.49 -8.85
CA PHE A 185 -16.49 -14.27 -8.19
C PHE A 185 -16.24 -14.44 -6.67
N GLN A 186 -16.41 -15.65 -6.14
CA GLN A 186 -16.23 -15.97 -4.72
C GLN A 186 -14.98 -16.84 -4.44
N SER A 187 -14.23 -17.21 -5.48
CA SER A 187 -12.93 -17.89 -5.41
C SER A 187 -11.78 -16.92 -5.59
#